data_AF-A0A953A4Q7-F1
#
_entry.id   AF-A0A953A4Q7-F1
#
_cell.length_a   1.000
_cell.length_b   1.000
_cell.length_c   1.000
_cell.angle_alpha   90.00
_cell.angle_beta   90.00
_cell.angle_gamma   90.00
#
_symmetry.space_group_name_H-M   'P 1'
#
loop_
_entity.id
_entity.type
_entity.pdbx_description
1 polymer ?
#
loop_
_entity_poly.entity_id
_entity_poly.type
_entity_poly.pdbx_seq_one_letter_code
_entity_poly.pdbx_strand_id
1 'polypeptide(L)'
;MSTETPSTGTPLKARSHYNNWISAIGAVIAVGALFSFALLTWMDLTGSNKNPYSGIFTYLVAPGFLIAGLAMILFGAWAQRRWLEKHGETMPDKWRLNFDDPVARRRLIMFGVAGVGFLLLSAFGSYQTFHYAESNQFCGQVCHEAMNPEFQTYQRGAHARVDCVQCHVGSGAAAFVKAKLNGTRQLYGYILDNYNRPIDTPVHNLRPARETCEKCHWPEKFHGNIDMAFDHYLSDKKNTAVSIRMLMHVNSGRAGSPLAGIHWHVSPDSTVEYYAADADRQDVVWMRVTNKKDGSARIYRNEEFKGEPPAGAVREMDCIDCHNRPAHVFPTANDAVERAMALGEIPTKFPNVKRVAVQAMLQKDITKDAEAPQKIADFLRNKFKDDPDLPALIAGVQKTFAATIYVDRKADWRVYPNNIGHKDWPGCFRCHDDKHKTATGESVKASDCTSCHSIIAQGKIAEMATISPTGLEFKHPGGEYDEELTCADCHNGGIQGK
;
A
#
# COMPACT_ATOMS: atom_id res chain seq x y z
N MET A 1 11.73 -100.50 -9.28
CA MET A 1 11.27 -99.53 -10.29
C MET A 1 9.83 -99.15 -9.97
N SER A 2 9.63 -97.95 -9.44
CA SER A 2 8.42 -97.15 -9.64
C SER A 2 8.81 -95.72 -9.30
N THR A 3 8.65 -94.88 -10.30
CA THR A 3 9.17 -93.54 -10.50
C THR A 3 8.49 -92.51 -9.60
N GLU A 4 9.26 -91.77 -8.82
CA GLU A 4 8.79 -90.54 -8.17
C GLU A 4 8.50 -89.47 -9.23
N THR A 5 7.32 -88.88 -9.12
CA THR A 5 6.85 -87.77 -9.95
C THR A 5 7.45 -86.46 -9.40
N PRO A 6 7.95 -85.53 -10.24
CA PRO A 6 8.48 -84.28 -9.74
C PRO A 6 7.35 -83.35 -9.31
N SER A 7 7.46 -82.78 -8.11
CA SER A 7 6.53 -81.77 -7.61
C SER A 7 6.61 -80.51 -8.49
N THR A 8 5.49 -80.11 -9.06
CA THR A 8 5.31 -78.85 -9.77
C THR A 8 5.61 -77.68 -8.82
N GLY A 9 6.70 -76.95 -9.09
CA GLY A 9 7.06 -75.75 -8.35
C GLY A 9 5.96 -74.70 -8.42
N THR A 10 5.61 -74.14 -7.26
CA THR A 10 4.69 -73.01 -7.13
C THR A 10 5.11 -71.88 -8.07
N PRO A 11 4.22 -71.32 -8.91
CA PRO A 11 4.60 -70.25 -9.83
C PRO A 11 5.10 -69.05 -9.03
N LEU A 12 6.31 -68.56 -9.37
CA LEU A 12 6.88 -67.34 -8.81
C LEU A 12 5.87 -66.20 -9.06
N LYS A 13 5.29 -65.67 -7.97
CA LYS A 13 4.36 -64.52 -8.01
C LYS A 13 5.04 -63.39 -8.80
N ALA A 14 4.34 -62.83 -9.79
CA ALA A 14 4.85 -61.76 -10.63
C ALA A 14 5.41 -60.62 -9.77
N ARG A 15 6.71 -60.30 -9.92
CA ARG A 15 7.38 -59.27 -9.12
C ARG A 15 6.86 -57.90 -9.53
N SER A 16 6.43 -57.09 -8.56
CA SER A 16 5.94 -55.74 -8.83
C SER A 16 7.09 -54.81 -9.21
N HIS A 17 6.99 -54.19 -10.39
CA HIS A 17 7.95 -53.16 -10.82
C HIS A 17 7.89 -51.90 -9.94
N TYR A 18 6.81 -51.69 -9.18
CA TYR A 18 6.66 -50.54 -8.28
C TYR A 18 7.33 -50.75 -6.90
N ASN A 19 7.91 -51.92 -6.64
CA ASN A 19 8.55 -52.25 -5.36
C ASN A 19 9.97 -51.65 -5.23
N ASN A 20 10.06 -50.33 -5.24
CA ASN A 20 11.32 -49.59 -5.14
C ASN A 20 11.12 -48.25 -4.42
N TRP A 21 12.21 -47.72 -3.84
CA TRP A 21 12.18 -46.46 -3.08
C TRP A 21 11.76 -45.25 -3.91
N ILE A 22 12.09 -45.23 -5.21
CA ILE A 22 11.74 -44.10 -6.09
C ILE A 22 10.22 -44.04 -6.28
N SER A 23 9.58 -45.18 -6.51
CA SER A 23 8.12 -45.28 -6.63
C SER A 23 7.42 -45.02 -5.31
N ALA A 24 7.99 -45.47 -4.19
CA ALA A 24 7.46 -45.19 -2.85
C ALA A 24 7.50 -43.68 -2.52
N ILE A 25 8.62 -42.99 -2.79
CA ILE A 25 8.73 -41.54 -2.61
C ILE A 25 7.75 -40.81 -3.54
N GLY A 26 7.66 -41.23 -4.81
CA GLY A 26 6.70 -40.68 -5.76
C GLY A 26 5.25 -40.84 -5.30
N ALA A 27 4.90 -41.98 -4.72
CA ALA A 27 3.56 -42.25 -4.17
C ALA A 27 3.26 -41.34 -2.97
N VAL A 28 4.21 -41.14 -2.06
CA VAL A 28 4.05 -40.20 -0.92
C VAL A 28 3.82 -38.78 -1.41
N ILE A 29 4.62 -38.31 -2.38
CA ILE A 29 4.47 -36.97 -2.97
C ILE A 29 3.11 -36.85 -3.67
N ALA A 30 2.71 -37.82 -4.48
CA ALA A 30 1.46 -37.79 -5.22
C ALA A 30 0.24 -37.79 -4.30
N VAL A 31 0.22 -38.66 -3.28
CA VAL A 31 -0.88 -38.70 -2.29
C VAL A 31 -0.92 -37.42 -1.46
N GLY A 32 0.22 -36.93 -0.99
CA GLY A 32 0.30 -35.68 -0.24
C GLY A 32 -0.12 -34.46 -1.06
N ALA A 33 0.26 -34.41 -2.34
CA ALA A 33 -0.12 -33.35 -3.27
C ALA A 33 -1.62 -33.40 -3.62
N LEU A 34 -2.18 -34.59 -3.86
CA LEU A 34 -3.61 -34.78 -4.09
C LEU A 34 -4.43 -34.38 -2.86
N PHE A 35 -3.98 -34.80 -1.68
CA PHE A 35 -4.59 -34.42 -0.42
C PHE A 35 -4.56 -32.89 -0.21
N SER A 36 -3.40 -32.27 -0.42
CA SER A 36 -3.26 -30.81 -0.32
C SER A 36 -4.12 -30.08 -1.34
N PHE A 37 -4.19 -30.56 -2.59
CA PHE A 37 -5.07 -30.02 -3.64
C PHE A 37 -6.55 -30.06 -3.21
N ALA A 38 -7.01 -31.21 -2.72
CA ALA A 38 -8.38 -31.38 -2.26
C ALA A 38 -8.73 -30.48 -1.07
N LEU A 39 -7.82 -30.39 -0.09
CA LEU A 39 -8.00 -29.53 1.09
C LEU A 39 -8.02 -28.05 0.70
N LEU A 40 -7.06 -27.59 -0.10
CA LEU A 40 -7.00 -26.21 -0.54
C LEU A 40 -8.23 -25.83 -1.38
N THR A 41 -8.69 -26.72 -2.26
CA THR A 41 -9.92 -26.51 -3.04
C THR A 41 -11.14 -26.43 -2.13
N TRP A 42 -11.26 -27.33 -1.15
CA TRP A 42 -12.33 -27.29 -0.16
C TRP A 42 -12.35 -25.96 0.60
N MET A 43 -11.17 -25.48 1.02
CA MET A 43 -11.03 -24.20 1.73
C MET A 43 -11.37 -23.01 0.84
N ASP A 44 -11.02 -23.05 -0.46
CA ASP A 44 -11.38 -22.01 -1.42
C ASP A 44 -12.90 -21.94 -1.67
N LEU A 45 -13.58 -23.09 -1.66
CA LEU A 45 -15.04 -23.18 -1.84
C LEU A 45 -15.83 -22.77 -0.59
N THR A 46 -15.27 -22.98 0.61
CA THR A 46 -15.97 -22.77 1.89
C THR A 46 -15.54 -21.51 2.63
N GLY A 47 -14.39 -20.93 2.26
CA GLY A 47 -13.82 -19.75 2.90
C GLY A 47 -14.50 -18.45 2.48
N SER A 48 -14.75 -17.56 3.44
CA SER A 48 -15.31 -16.22 3.21
C SER A 48 -14.27 -15.19 2.73
N ASN A 49 -12.99 -15.41 3.02
CA ASN A 49 -11.89 -14.50 2.67
C ASN A 49 -11.02 -15.11 1.57
N LYS A 50 -11.10 -14.54 0.37
CA LYS A 50 -10.33 -14.99 -0.80
C LYS A 50 -8.93 -14.38 -0.77
N ASN A 51 -7.93 -15.19 -0.42
CA ASN A 51 -6.54 -14.79 -0.57
C ASN A 51 -6.16 -14.77 -2.07
N PRO A 52 -5.57 -13.69 -2.60
CA PRO A 52 -5.25 -13.57 -4.02
C PRO A 52 -4.22 -14.60 -4.53
N TYR A 53 -3.50 -15.30 -3.64
CA TYR A 53 -2.49 -16.30 -3.99
C TYR A 53 -2.91 -17.74 -3.68
N SER A 54 -4.04 -17.97 -2.98
CA SER A 54 -4.53 -19.34 -2.70
C SER A 54 -4.67 -20.15 -3.99
N GLY A 55 -5.14 -19.51 -5.06
CA GLY A 55 -5.27 -20.11 -6.39
C GLY A 55 -3.95 -20.56 -7.00
N ILE A 56 -2.81 -19.91 -6.70
CA ILE A 56 -1.50 -20.35 -7.21
C ILE A 56 -1.11 -21.67 -6.55
N PHE A 57 -1.24 -21.76 -5.22
CA PHE A 57 -0.90 -23.00 -4.52
C PHE A 57 -1.86 -24.14 -4.89
N THR A 58 -3.15 -23.82 -5.02
CA THR A 58 -4.20 -24.79 -5.35
C THR A 58 -4.09 -25.28 -6.80
N TYR A 59 -3.97 -24.38 -7.78
CA TYR A 59 -4.11 -24.75 -9.19
C TYR A 59 -2.78 -24.87 -9.95
N LEU A 60 -1.66 -24.45 -9.37
CA LEU A 60 -0.34 -24.57 -10.00
C LEU A 60 0.61 -25.47 -9.19
N VAL A 61 0.83 -25.14 -7.91
CA VAL A 61 1.85 -25.83 -7.09
C VAL A 61 1.43 -27.26 -6.75
N ALA A 62 0.23 -27.46 -6.19
CA ALA A 62 -0.23 -28.79 -5.81
C ALA A 62 -0.35 -29.74 -7.02
N PRO A 63 -0.91 -29.35 -8.18
CA PRO A 63 -0.87 -30.17 -9.39
C PRO A 63 0.55 -30.44 -9.89
N GLY A 64 1.46 -29.47 -9.80
CA GLY A 64 2.87 -29.66 -10.16
C GLY A 64 3.54 -30.78 -9.35
N PHE A 65 3.36 -30.79 -8.02
CA PHE A 65 3.85 -31.87 -7.17
C PHE A 65 3.14 -33.20 -7.45
N LEU A 66 1.85 -33.20 -7.75
CA LEU A 66 1.11 -34.40 -8.12
C LEU A 66 1.69 -35.02 -9.40
N ILE A 67 1.90 -34.23 -10.45
CA ILE A 67 2.49 -34.67 -11.72
C ILE A 67 3.91 -35.19 -11.49
N ALA A 68 4.75 -34.46 -10.73
CA ALA A 68 6.10 -34.89 -10.40
C ALA A 68 6.10 -36.23 -9.63
N GLY A 69 5.20 -36.40 -8.67
CA GLY A 69 5.02 -37.64 -7.92
C GLY A 69 4.62 -38.81 -8.82
N LEU A 70 3.63 -38.62 -9.70
CA LEU A 70 3.22 -39.63 -10.68
C LEU A 70 4.35 -39.98 -11.66
N ALA A 71 5.09 -38.98 -12.14
CA ALA A 71 6.25 -39.19 -13.01
C ALA A 71 7.35 -40.01 -12.29
N MET A 72 7.60 -39.74 -11.01
CA MET A 72 8.52 -40.54 -10.20
C MET A 72 8.05 -41.98 -10.00
N ILE A 73 6.75 -42.22 -9.83
CA ILE A 73 6.20 -43.59 -9.76
C ILE A 73 6.48 -44.35 -11.05
N LEU A 74 6.17 -43.74 -12.20
CA LEU A 74 6.39 -44.36 -13.52
C LEU A 74 7.88 -44.57 -13.81
N PHE A 75 8.72 -43.57 -13.51
CA PHE A 75 10.17 -43.65 -13.67
C PHE A 75 10.78 -44.72 -12.77
N GLY A 76 10.36 -44.78 -11.50
CA GLY A 76 10.79 -45.81 -10.57
C GLY A 76 10.43 -47.21 -11.05
N ALA A 77 9.21 -47.40 -11.57
CA ALA A 77 8.78 -48.67 -12.16
C ALA A 77 9.59 -49.05 -13.41
N TRP A 78 9.85 -48.09 -14.29
CA TRP A 78 10.69 -48.28 -15.47
C TRP A 78 12.14 -48.63 -15.10
N ALA A 79 12.74 -47.90 -14.16
CA ALA A 79 14.09 -48.13 -13.68
C ALA A 79 14.22 -49.50 -13.00
N GLN A 80 13.23 -49.87 -12.18
CA GLN A 80 13.16 -51.18 -11.55
C GLN A 80 13.02 -52.30 -12.58
N ARG A 81 12.23 -52.10 -13.65
CA ARG A 81 12.12 -53.06 -14.75
C ARG A 81 13.46 -53.26 -15.48
N ARG A 82 14.13 -52.16 -15.89
CA ARG A 82 15.47 -52.19 -16.51
C ARG A 82 16.52 -52.85 -15.62
N TRP A 83 16.40 -52.67 -14.30
CA TRP A 83 17.31 -53.27 -13.34
C TRP A 83 17.05 -54.77 -13.15
N LEU A 84 15.77 -55.19 -13.07
CA LEU A 84 15.35 -56.59 -12.97
C LEU A 84 15.72 -57.40 -14.22
N GLU A 85 15.67 -56.79 -15.41
CA GLU A 85 16.13 -57.41 -16.66
C GLU A 85 17.63 -57.78 -16.61
N LYS A 86 18.44 -57.12 -15.77
CA LYS A 86 19.88 -57.36 -15.64
C LYS A 86 20.29 -58.16 -14.40
N HIS A 87 19.51 -58.13 -13.32
CA HIS A 87 19.90 -58.68 -12.00
C HIS A 87 18.78 -59.50 -11.32
N GLY A 88 17.76 -59.93 -12.06
CA GLY A 88 16.52 -60.48 -11.50
C GLY A 88 16.63 -61.82 -10.77
N GLU A 89 17.63 -62.65 -11.06
CA GLU A 89 17.67 -64.03 -10.53
C GLU A 89 18.19 -64.13 -9.09
N THR A 90 18.94 -63.14 -8.57
CA THR A 90 19.77 -63.34 -7.36
C THR A 90 19.35 -62.54 -6.12
N MET A 91 18.33 -61.66 -6.17
CA MET A 91 17.94 -60.84 -5.02
C MET A 91 16.46 -60.93 -4.64
N PRO A 92 16.14 -60.99 -3.33
CA PRO A 92 14.76 -60.95 -2.83
C PRO A 92 14.14 -59.56 -2.98
N ASP A 93 12.80 -59.51 -3.07
CA ASP A 93 12.03 -58.27 -3.05
C ASP A 93 12.34 -57.44 -1.79
N LYS A 94 12.63 -56.15 -1.96
CA LYS A 94 13.05 -55.25 -0.88
C LYS A 94 11.96 -55.04 0.19
N TRP A 95 10.70 -55.05 -0.22
CA TRP A 95 9.56 -54.90 0.68
C TRP A 95 8.55 -56.02 0.46
N ARG A 96 8.23 -56.72 1.54
CA ARG A 96 7.15 -57.71 1.58
C ARG A 96 6.15 -57.27 2.64
N LEU A 97 5.12 -56.54 2.22
CA LEU A 97 3.99 -56.22 3.09
C LEU A 97 3.10 -57.46 3.16
N ASN A 98 3.09 -58.13 4.32
CA ASN A 98 2.16 -59.22 4.60
C ASN A 98 0.89 -58.63 5.24
N PHE A 99 -0.20 -58.56 4.48
CA PHE A 99 -1.47 -58.01 4.94
C PHE A 99 -2.29 -58.99 5.81
N ASP A 100 -1.88 -60.27 5.81
CA ASP A 100 -2.52 -61.32 6.61
C ASP A 100 -2.03 -61.31 8.07
N ASP A 101 -0.88 -60.67 8.36
CA ASP A 101 -0.40 -60.45 9.72
C ASP A 101 -1.17 -59.29 10.41
N PRO A 102 -1.93 -59.56 11.49
CA PRO A 102 -2.69 -58.54 12.20
C PRO A 102 -1.81 -57.44 12.83
N VAL A 103 -0.55 -57.75 13.20
CA VAL A 103 0.38 -56.76 13.76
C VAL A 103 0.90 -55.82 12.68
N ALA A 104 1.33 -56.38 11.54
CA ALA A 104 1.73 -55.59 10.37
C ALA A 104 0.59 -54.69 9.88
N ARG A 105 -0.65 -55.23 9.80
CA ARG A 105 -1.84 -54.46 9.42
C ARG A 105 -2.12 -53.31 10.38
N ARG A 106 -2.08 -53.54 11.70
CA ARG A 106 -2.29 -52.49 12.71
C ARG A 106 -1.22 -51.40 12.63
N ARG A 107 0.05 -51.76 12.46
CA ARG A 107 1.15 -50.80 12.29
C ARG A 107 0.99 -49.97 11.01
N LEU A 108 0.59 -50.58 9.91
CA LEU A 108 0.35 -49.89 8.65
C LEU A 108 -0.84 -48.92 8.75
N ILE A 109 -1.94 -49.31 9.40
CA ILE A 109 -3.09 -48.43 9.66
C ILE A 109 -2.67 -47.26 10.55
N MET A 110 -1.96 -47.52 11.65
CA MET A 110 -1.47 -46.46 12.55
C MET A 110 -0.54 -45.48 11.82
N PHE A 111 0.38 -45.99 11.00
CA PHE A 111 1.27 -45.16 10.19
C PHE A 111 0.49 -44.33 9.16
N GLY A 112 -0.50 -44.93 8.48
CA GLY A 112 -1.37 -44.22 7.54
C GLY A 112 -2.18 -43.11 8.22
N VAL A 113 -2.82 -43.40 9.36
CA VAL A 113 -3.59 -42.42 10.14
C VAL A 113 -2.67 -41.30 10.64
N ALA A 114 -1.50 -41.63 11.18
CA ALA A 114 -0.53 -40.63 11.63
C ALA A 114 0.00 -39.77 10.47
N GLY A 115 0.25 -40.37 9.30
CA GLY A 115 0.66 -39.67 8.10
C GLY A 115 -0.41 -38.70 7.59
N VAL A 116 -1.67 -39.14 7.52
CA VAL A 116 -2.80 -38.27 7.17
C VAL A 116 -2.97 -37.14 8.19
N GLY A 117 -2.89 -37.44 9.48
CA GLY A 117 -2.94 -36.44 10.55
C GLY A 117 -1.81 -35.41 10.45
N PHE A 118 -0.58 -35.86 10.17
CA PHE A 118 0.57 -34.99 9.95
C PHE A 118 0.39 -34.08 8.73
N LEU A 119 -0.10 -34.63 7.60
CA LEU A 119 -0.37 -33.86 6.39
C LEU A 119 -1.49 -32.83 6.61
N LEU A 120 -2.56 -33.20 7.32
CA LEU A 120 -3.64 -32.29 7.73
C LEU A 120 -3.09 -31.12 8.55
N LEU A 121 -2.33 -31.41 9.60
CA LEU A 121 -1.75 -30.39 10.48
C LEU A 121 -0.75 -29.50 9.75
N SER A 122 0.07 -30.07 8.87
CA SER A 122 1.06 -29.33 8.08
C SER A 122 0.39 -28.43 7.05
N ALA A 123 -0.64 -28.92 6.34
CA ALA A 123 -1.37 -28.11 5.37
C ALA A 123 -2.15 -26.99 6.06
N PHE A 124 -2.83 -27.29 7.17
CA PHE A 124 -3.53 -26.28 7.98
C PHE A 124 -2.56 -25.24 8.56
N GLY A 125 -1.45 -25.68 9.15
CA GLY A 125 -0.43 -24.80 9.73
C GLY A 125 0.24 -23.92 8.67
N SER A 126 0.54 -24.48 7.50
CA SER A 126 1.11 -23.72 6.37
C SER A 126 0.14 -22.67 5.86
N TYR A 127 -1.14 -23.03 5.71
CA TYR A 127 -2.19 -22.10 5.33
C TYR A 127 -2.32 -20.95 6.34
N GLN A 128 -2.38 -21.24 7.65
CA GLN A 128 -2.51 -20.17 8.64
C GLN A 128 -1.28 -19.30 8.75
N THR A 129 -0.08 -19.88 8.64
CA THR A 129 1.16 -19.11 8.58
C THR A 129 1.16 -18.17 7.39
N PHE A 130 0.67 -18.64 6.24
CA PHE A 130 0.56 -17.85 5.03
C PHE A 130 -0.43 -16.69 5.16
N HIS A 131 -1.63 -16.96 5.66
CA HIS A 131 -2.65 -15.93 5.92
C HIS A 131 -2.18 -14.89 6.93
N TYR A 132 -1.47 -15.32 7.98
CA TYR A 132 -0.86 -14.42 8.93
C TYR A 132 0.20 -13.52 8.27
N ALA A 133 1.09 -14.09 7.46
CA ALA A 133 2.16 -13.38 6.76
C ALA A 133 1.68 -12.36 5.71
N GLU A 134 0.38 -12.32 5.42
CA GLU A 134 -0.26 -11.36 4.50
C GLU A 134 -1.24 -10.42 5.21
N SER A 135 -1.35 -10.54 6.53
CA SER A 135 -2.20 -9.68 7.35
C SER A 135 -1.56 -8.31 7.58
N ASN A 136 -2.40 -7.30 7.78
CA ASN A 136 -1.95 -5.95 8.17
C ASN A 136 -1.21 -5.97 9.51
N GLN A 137 -1.55 -6.92 10.39
CA GLN A 137 -0.84 -7.10 11.65
C GLN A 137 0.62 -7.53 11.41
N PHE A 138 0.84 -8.55 10.57
CA PHE A 138 2.18 -8.99 10.25
C PHE A 138 2.98 -7.89 9.54
N CYS A 139 2.39 -7.27 8.51
CA CYS A 139 3.03 -6.16 7.82
C CYS A 139 3.39 -5.04 8.80
N GLY A 140 2.42 -4.48 9.53
CA GLY A 140 2.61 -3.29 10.36
C GLY A 140 3.36 -3.49 11.68
N GLN A 141 3.24 -4.66 12.31
CA GLN A 141 3.77 -4.90 13.66
C GLN A 141 5.00 -5.81 13.69
N VAL A 142 5.19 -6.65 12.67
CA VAL A 142 6.29 -7.64 12.64
C VAL A 142 7.35 -7.28 11.61
N CYS A 143 6.95 -6.99 10.37
CA CYS A 143 7.90 -6.69 9.30
C CYS A 143 8.22 -5.20 9.15
N HIS A 144 7.29 -4.32 9.54
CA HIS A 144 7.42 -2.88 9.33
C HIS A 144 7.35 -2.06 10.63
N GLU A 145 7.94 -2.56 11.73
CA GLU A 145 8.18 -1.73 12.91
C GLU A 145 9.07 -0.51 12.57
N ALA A 146 9.98 -0.67 11.61
CA ALA A 146 10.73 0.45 11.03
C ALA A 146 9.85 1.47 10.29
N MET A 147 8.70 1.03 9.75
CA MET A 147 7.68 1.88 9.12
C MET A 147 6.51 2.16 10.05
N ASN A 148 6.71 2.12 11.38
CA ASN A 148 5.69 2.49 12.36
C ASN A 148 4.93 3.78 11.98
N PRO A 149 5.58 4.87 11.48
CA PRO A 149 4.84 6.06 11.02
C PRO A 149 3.77 5.75 9.95
N GLU A 150 4.10 4.91 8.96
CA GLU A 150 3.18 4.50 7.89
C GLU A 150 2.05 3.62 8.43
N PHE A 151 2.34 2.74 9.40
CA PHE A 151 1.30 1.90 10.01
C PHE A 151 0.33 2.70 10.89
N GLN A 152 0.84 3.62 11.72
CA GLN A 152 0.00 4.50 12.55
C GLN A 152 -0.90 5.39 11.67
N THR A 153 -0.33 5.95 10.60
CA THR A 153 -1.10 6.80 9.67
C THR A 153 -2.14 6.00 8.89
N TYR A 154 -1.83 4.75 8.51
CA TYR A 154 -2.78 3.82 7.90
C TYR A 154 -3.99 3.56 8.79
N GLN A 155 -3.78 3.28 10.09
CA GLN A 155 -4.85 2.90 11.02
C GLN A 155 -5.93 3.97 11.19
N ARG A 156 -5.60 5.24 10.94
CA ARG A 156 -6.52 6.38 11.02
C ARG A 156 -6.98 6.90 9.65
N GLY A 157 -6.44 6.37 8.56
CA GLY A 157 -6.70 6.82 7.20
C GLY A 157 -8.00 6.25 6.62
N ALA A 158 -8.41 6.78 5.46
CA ALA A 158 -9.60 6.31 4.73
C ALA A 158 -9.49 4.83 4.29
N HIS A 159 -8.28 4.29 4.27
CA HIS A 159 -7.97 2.93 3.85
C HIS A 159 -7.64 1.98 5.03
N ALA A 160 -7.93 2.36 6.28
CA ALA A 160 -7.63 1.56 7.48
C ALA A 160 -8.23 0.14 7.51
N ARG A 161 -9.14 -0.19 6.57
CA ARG A 161 -9.79 -1.49 6.42
C ARG A 161 -9.48 -2.18 5.09
N VAL A 162 -8.49 -1.68 4.35
CA VAL A 162 -7.99 -2.26 3.11
C VAL A 162 -6.67 -2.95 3.42
N ASP A 163 -6.52 -4.21 3.04
CA ASP A 163 -5.30 -4.96 3.37
C ASP A 163 -4.09 -4.43 2.60
N CYS A 164 -2.93 -4.36 3.27
CA CYS A 164 -1.67 -3.87 2.69
C CYS A 164 -1.35 -4.56 1.36
N VAL A 165 -1.63 -5.87 1.28
CA VAL A 165 -1.37 -6.70 0.09
C VAL A 165 -2.18 -6.30 -1.15
N GLN A 166 -3.34 -5.66 -0.96
CA GLN A 166 -4.19 -5.21 -2.07
C GLN A 166 -3.53 -4.06 -2.85
N CYS A 167 -2.72 -3.25 -2.17
CA CYS A 167 -1.98 -2.14 -2.79
C CYS A 167 -0.50 -2.49 -3.09
N HIS A 168 0.22 -3.12 -2.14
CA HIS A 168 1.68 -3.23 -2.18
C HIS A 168 2.24 -4.51 -2.82
N VAL A 169 1.47 -5.61 -2.87
CA VAL A 169 1.99 -6.93 -3.29
C VAL A 169 1.39 -7.33 -4.63
N GLY A 170 0.07 -7.23 -4.78
CA GLY A 170 -0.65 -7.41 -6.04
C GLY A 170 -0.91 -8.85 -6.47
N SER A 171 -2.00 -9.08 -7.20
CA SER A 171 -2.46 -10.43 -7.55
C SER A 171 -1.58 -11.12 -8.60
N GLY A 172 -1.43 -12.44 -8.48
CA GLY A 172 -0.79 -13.29 -9.48
C GLY A 172 0.65 -13.71 -9.15
N ALA A 173 1.16 -14.70 -9.89
CA ALA A 173 2.42 -15.38 -9.56
C ALA A 173 3.67 -14.51 -9.73
N ALA A 174 3.73 -13.68 -10.77
CA ALA A 174 4.87 -12.78 -10.97
C ALA A 174 4.97 -11.72 -9.86
N ALA A 175 3.81 -11.13 -9.49
CA ALA A 175 3.70 -10.16 -8.42
C ALA A 175 4.10 -10.77 -7.06
N PHE A 176 3.63 -11.99 -6.79
CA PHE A 176 4.02 -12.78 -5.62
C PHE A 176 5.55 -12.95 -5.51
N VAL A 177 6.20 -13.46 -6.55
CA VAL A 177 7.65 -13.71 -6.54
C VAL A 177 8.42 -12.41 -6.36
N LYS A 178 8.05 -11.34 -7.09
CA LYS A 178 8.68 -10.02 -6.96
C LYS A 178 8.55 -9.48 -5.54
N ALA A 179 7.37 -9.60 -4.94
CA ALA A 179 7.13 -9.14 -3.59
C ALA A 179 7.92 -9.92 -2.54
N LYS A 180 8.05 -11.25 -2.68
CA LYS A 180 8.87 -12.04 -1.75
C LYS A 180 10.37 -11.72 -1.87
N LEU A 181 10.89 -11.54 -3.09
CA LEU A 181 12.28 -11.10 -3.29
C LEU A 181 12.54 -9.72 -2.68
N ASN A 182 11.64 -8.77 -2.92
CA ASN A 182 11.72 -7.43 -2.32
C ASN A 182 11.60 -7.49 -0.79
N GLY A 183 10.67 -8.29 -0.26
CA GLY A 183 10.48 -8.50 1.17
C GLY A 183 11.72 -9.09 1.85
N THR A 184 12.39 -10.07 1.22
CA THR A 184 13.67 -10.61 1.72
C THR A 184 14.76 -9.54 1.77
N ARG A 185 14.85 -8.70 0.74
CA ARG A 185 15.80 -7.57 0.72
C ARG A 185 15.49 -6.56 1.83
N GLN A 186 14.22 -6.22 2.03
CA GLN A 186 13.77 -5.32 3.09
C GLN A 186 14.05 -5.91 4.48
N LEU A 187 13.80 -7.21 4.67
CA LEU A 187 14.10 -7.92 5.92
C LEU A 187 15.60 -7.89 6.24
N TYR A 188 16.45 -8.13 5.24
CA TYR A 188 17.90 -8.02 5.41
C TYR A 188 18.32 -6.59 5.78
N GLY A 189 17.75 -5.58 5.11
CA GLY A 189 17.96 -4.18 5.46
C GLY A 189 17.52 -3.84 6.88
N TYR A 190 16.37 -4.35 7.32
CA TYR A 190 15.85 -4.16 8.68
C TYR A 190 16.74 -4.83 9.74
N ILE A 191 17.13 -6.09 9.55
CA ILE A 191 17.98 -6.84 10.50
C ILE A 191 19.33 -6.17 10.69
N LEU A 192 19.91 -5.63 9.62
CA LEU A 192 21.22 -4.97 9.65
C LEU A 192 21.14 -3.47 9.94
N ASP A 193 19.95 -2.95 10.21
CA ASP A 193 19.67 -1.52 10.36
C ASP A 193 20.13 -0.63 9.18
N ASN A 194 20.21 -1.23 7.99
CA ASN A 194 20.73 -0.62 6.76
C ASN A 194 19.59 -0.14 5.86
N TYR A 195 18.91 0.93 6.28
CA TYR A 195 17.83 1.56 5.52
C TYR A 195 17.72 3.07 5.81
N ASN A 196 17.20 3.82 4.83
CA ASN A 196 17.06 5.27 4.91
C ASN A 196 16.03 5.68 5.98
N ARG A 197 16.31 6.83 6.63
CA ARG A 197 15.40 7.52 7.55
C ARG A 197 15.36 9.00 7.12
N PRO A 198 14.21 9.54 6.69
CA PRO A 198 12.94 8.85 6.45
C PRO A 198 13.07 7.76 5.38
N ILE A 199 12.08 6.88 5.32
CA ILE A 199 11.98 5.93 4.21
C ILE A 199 11.46 6.72 3.01
N ASP A 200 12.18 6.64 1.90
CA ASP A 200 11.93 7.47 0.72
C ASP A 200 10.57 7.21 0.08
N THR A 201 9.98 8.29 -0.41
CA THR A 201 8.91 8.31 -1.40
C THR A 201 9.35 9.24 -2.52
N PRO A 202 9.19 8.90 -3.80
CA PRO A 202 8.10 8.11 -4.37
C PRO A 202 8.36 6.61 -4.36
N VAL A 203 7.28 5.82 -4.25
CA VAL A 203 7.37 4.37 -4.47
C VAL A 203 7.57 4.14 -5.97
N HIS A 204 8.82 4.20 -6.45
CA HIS A 204 9.20 3.94 -7.85
C HIS A 204 8.77 2.55 -8.35
N ASN A 205 8.44 1.66 -7.43
CA ASN A 205 8.01 0.29 -7.68
C ASN A 205 6.52 0.05 -7.37
N LEU A 206 5.71 1.09 -7.14
CA LEU A 206 4.29 0.87 -6.92
C LEU A 206 3.65 0.36 -8.19
N ARG A 207 2.69 -0.54 -8.02
CA ARG A 207 1.89 -1.07 -9.11
C ARG A 207 1.08 0.05 -9.77
N PRO A 208 0.81 -0.04 -11.08
CA PRO A 208 0.01 0.96 -11.79
C PRO A 208 -1.35 1.18 -11.12
N ALA A 209 -1.85 2.42 -11.13
CA ALA A 209 -3.14 2.77 -10.52
C ALA A 209 -4.32 1.92 -11.04
N ARG A 210 -4.28 1.50 -12.31
CA ARG A 210 -5.26 0.57 -12.92
C ARG A 210 -5.37 -0.79 -12.22
N GLU A 211 -4.28 -1.23 -11.59
CA GLU A 211 -4.19 -2.52 -10.90
C GLU A 211 -4.37 -2.42 -9.38
N THR A 212 -4.46 -1.21 -8.85
CA THR A 212 -4.57 -0.91 -7.42
C THR A 212 -5.80 -0.05 -7.15
N CYS A 213 -5.72 1.26 -7.44
CA CYS A 213 -6.75 2.27 -7.21
C CYS A 213 -8.08 1.91 -7.91
N GLU A 214 -8.02 1.57 -9.20
CA GLU A 214 -9.22 1.39 -10.03
C GLU A 214 -10.05 0.14 -9.70
N LYS A 215 -9.52 -0.77 -8.88
CA LYS A 215 -10.31 -1.89 -8.35
C LYS A 215 -11.43 -1.44 -7.41
N CYS A 216 -11.27 -0.27 -6.80
CA CYS A 216 -12.24 0.33 -5.88
C CYS A 216 -12.72 1.73 -6.34
N HIS A 217 -11.86 2.47 -7.03
CA HIS A 217 -12.07 3.85 -7.51
C HIS A 217 -11.87 3.92 -9.03
N TRP A 218 -12.85 3.48 -9.81
CA TRP A 218 -12.75 3.51 -11.28
C TRP A 218 -13.35 4.81 -11.85
N PRO A 219 -12.75 5.40 -12.90
CA PRO A 219 -13.17 6.71 -13.43
C PRO A 219 -14.63 6.77 -13.91
N GLU A 220 -15.21 5.64 -14.32
CA GLU A 220 -16.60 5.53 -14.77
C GLU A 220 -17.60 5.58 -13.61
N LYS A 221 -17.13 5.52 -12.36
CA LYS A 221 -17.96 5.78 -11.18
C LYS A 221 -18.11 7.29 -11.01
N PHE A 222 -19.17 7.86 -11.59
CA PHE A 222 -19.42 9.30 -11.59
C PHE A 222 -19.65 9.84 -10.17
N HIS A 223 -18.85 10.83 -9.77
CA HIS A 223 -19.00 11.54 -8.50
C HIS A 223 -19.46 13.01 -8.67
N GLY A 224 -19.61 13.49 -9.92
CA GLY A 224 -19.94 14.88 -10.20
C GLY A 224 -19.00 15.85 -9.48
N ASN A 225 -19.55 16.96 -8.99
CA ASN A 225 -18.82 17.85 -8.10
C ASN A 225 -18.99 17.42 -6.64
N ILE A 226 -17.93 17.57 -5.83
CA ILE A 226 -17.93 17.19 -4.41
C ILE A 226 -17.88 18.46 -3.55
N ASP A 227 -18.79 18.58 -2.59
CA ASP A 227 -18.79 19.63 -1.59
C ASP A 227 -17.82 19.29 -0.45
N MET A 228 -16.85 20.16 -0.19
CA MET A 228 -15.85 20.03 0.85
C MET A 228 -15.83 21.26 1.75
N ALA A 229 -15.72 21.04 3.05
CA ALA A 229 -15.54 22.09 4.04
C ALA A 229 -14.18 21.93 4.73
N PHE A 230 -13.45 23.04 4.84
CA PHE A 230 -12.16 23.13 5.50
C PHE A 230 -12.30 24.10 6.67
N ASP A 231 -12.08 23.61 7.88
CA ASP A 231 -12.13 24.39 9.11
C ASP A 231 -10.72 24.67 9.61
N HIS A 232 -10.45 25.94 9.91
CA HIS A 232 -9.16 26.43 10.36
C HIS A 232 -9.30 27.34 11.59
N TYR A 233 -8.20 27.51 12.31
CA TYR A 233 -8.08 28.47 13.40
C TYR A 233 -6.97 29.46 13.06
N LEU A 234 -7.22 30.76 13.18
CA LEU A 234 -6.16 31.75 13.00
C LEU A 234 -5.14 31.67 14.15
N SER A 235 -3.88 32.01 13.85
CA SER A 235 -2.81 32.10 14.86
C SER A 235 -2.88 33.38 15.72
N ASP A 236 -4.07 33.96 15.85
CA ASP A 236 -4.31 35.18 16.62
C ASP A 236 -4.56 34.89 18.11
N LYS A 237 -4.68 35.94 18.92
CA LYS A 237 -4.91 35.80 20.36
C LYS A 237 -6.20 35.03 20.69
N LYS A 238 -7.22 35.14 19.84
CA LYS A 238 -8.54 34.52 20.07
C LYS A 238 -8.65 33.10 19.52
N ASN A 239 -7.67 32.67 18.72
CA ASN A 239 -7.77 31.46 17.91
C ASN A 239 -9.05 31.50 17.07
N THR A 240 -9.22 32.56 16.27
CA THR A 240 -10.46 32.80 15.52
C THR A 240 -10.74 31.64 14.57
N ALA A 241 -11.88 30.97 14.73
CA ALA A 241 -12.32 29.92 13.81
C ALA A 241 -12.80 30.52 12.48
N VAL A 242 -12.30 29.97 11.38
CA VAL A 242 -12.67 30.32 10.01
C VAL A 242 -12.88 29.05 9.21
N SER A 243 -13.85 29.07 8.30
CA SER A 243 -14.17 27.93 7.45
C SER A 243 -14.20 28.36 6.00
N ILE A 244 -13.86 27.44 5.10
CA ILE A 244 -14.00 27.61 3.66
C ILE A 244 -14.73 26.38 3.13
N ARG A 245 -15.85 26.60 2.44
CA ARG A 245 -16.62 25.56 1.78
C ARG A 245 -16.46 25.71 0.28
N MET A 246 -16.08 24.63 -0.38
CA MET A 246 -15.74 24.60 -1.80
C MET A 246 -16.50 23.48 -2.49
N LEU A 247 -16.97 23.76 -3.70
CA LEU A 247 -17.43 22.75 -4.62
C LEU A 247 -16.25 22.35 -5.53
N MET A 248 -15.72 21.16 -5.31
CA MET A 248 -14.62 20.60 -6.09
C MET A 248 -15.13 20.06 -7.42
N HIS A 249 -14.53 20.49 -8.52
CA HIS A 249 -14.86 20.04 -9.86
C HIS A 249 -14.15 18.73 -10.17
N VAL A 250 -14.62 17.63 -9.56
CA VAL A 250 -13.97 16.32 -9.66
C VAL A 250 -14.15 15.69 -11.03
N ASN A 251 -15.40 15.61 -11.50
CA ASN A 251 -15.71 15.02 -12.79
C ASN A 251 -17.05 15.54 -13.35
N SER A 252 -17.36 15.18 -14.61
CA SER A 252 -18.70 15.40 -15.16
C SER A 252 -19.76 14.67 -14.33
N GLY A 253 -20.88 15.34 -14.08
CA GLY A 253 -22.00 14.78 -13.30
C GLY A 253 -22.94 13.87 -14.09
N ARG A 254 -22.65 13.62 -15.38
CA ARG A 254 -23.56 12.89 -16.28
C ARG A 254 -22.92 11.58 -16.74
N ALA A 255 -23.66 10.49 -16.56
CA ALA A 255 -23.25 9.17 -17.04
C ALA A 255 -22.98 9.20 -18.56
N GLY A 256 -21.84 8.65 -18.97
CA GLY A 256 -21.40 8.58 -20.36
C GLY A 256 -20.75 9.86 -20.91
N SER A 257 -20.61 10.92 -20.12
CA SER A 257 -19.80 12.08 -20.51
C SER A 257 -18.30 11.79 -20.32
N PRO A 258 -17.40 12.38 -21.15
CA PRO A 258 -15.96 12.29 -20.93
C PRO A 258 -15.56 12.78 -19.53
N LEU A 259 -14.40 12.31 -19.04
CA LEU A 259 -13.84 12.86 -17.82
C LEU A 259 -13.59 14.37 -17.99
N ALA A 260 -13.98 15.14 -16.99
CA ALA A 260 -13.84 16.59 -16.94
C ALA A 260 -13.36 17.03 -15.56
N GLY A 261 -13.19 18.33 -15.34
CA GLY A 261 -12.66 18.84 -14.07
C GLY A 261 -11.28 18.26 -13.77
N ILE A 262 -10.87 18.18 -12.50
CA ILE A 262 -9.51 17.74 -12.13
C ILE A 262 -9.16 16.31 -12.57
N HIS A 263 -10.15 15.42 -12.79
CA HIS A 263 -9.91 14.04 -13.25
C HIS A 263 -9.70 13.91 -14.76
N TRP A 264 -9.76 14.99 -15.55
CA TRP A 264 -9.48 14.91 -16.99
C TRP A 264 -8.10 14.30 -17.29
N HIS A 265 -7.13 14.47 -16.39
CA HIS A 265 -5.76 13.96 -16.51
C HIS A 265 -5.67 12.43 -16.66
N VAL A 266 -6.63 11.69 -16.10
CA VAL A 266 -6.70 10.23 -16.16
C VAL A 266 -7.76 9.73 -17.15
N SER A 267 -8.17 10.60 -18.08
CA SER A 267 -9.16 10.27 -19.12
C SER A 267 -8.67 9.14 -20.03
N PRO A 268 -9.55 8.19 -20.41
CA PRO A 268 -9.21 7.19 -21.43
C PRO A 268 -8.95 7.80 -22.81
N ASP A 269 -9.41 9.04 -23.04
CA ASP A 269 -9.27 9.76 -24.31
C ASP A 269 -7.97 10.57 -24.43
N SER A 270 -7.15 10.64 -23.38
CA SER A 270 -5.90 11.42 -23.38
C SER A 270 -4.79 10.71 -22.61
N THR A 271 -3.55 11.10 -22.87
CA THR A 271 -2.39 10.76 -22.04
C THR A 271 -1.75 12.06 -21.59
N VAL A 272 -1.49 12.19 -20.29
CA VAL A 272 -0.64 13.24 -19.74
C VAL A 272 0.67 12.58 -19.33
N GLU A 273 1.77 13.03 -19.92
CA GLU A 273 3.12 12.58 -19.60
C GLU A 273 3.93 13.74 -19.05
N TYR A 274 4.81 13.48 -18.10
CA TYR A 274 5.66 14.54 -17.53
C TYR A 274 7.06 14.04 -17.19
N TYR A 275 7.97 15.00 -17.06
CA TYR A 275 9.30 14.82 -16.52
C TYR A 275 9.56 15.85 -15.43
N ALA A 276 10.01 15.35 -14.28
CA ALA A 276 10.42 16.18 -13.16
C ALA A 276 11.94 16.17 -13.00
N ALA A 277 12.51 17.32 -12.65
CA ALA A 277 13.96 17.48 -12.45
C ALA A 277 14.42 16.93 -11.09
N ASP A 278 13.49 16.74 -10.15
CA ASP A 278 13.75 16.24 -8.80
C ASP A 278 13.16 14.83 -8.56
N ALA A 279 13.67 14.14 -7.52
CA ALA A 279 13.23 12.80 -7.18
C ALA A 279 11.82 12.74 -6.58
N ASP A 280 11.41 13.80 -5.86
CA ASP A 280 10.10 13.91 -5.19
C ASP A 280 8.97 14.33 -6.16
N ARG A 281 9.34 14.59 -7.41
CA ARG A 281 8.48 14.98 -8.53
C ARG A 281 7.73 16.29 -8.26
N GLN A 282 8.36 17.22 -7.56
CA GLN A 282 7.79 18.53 -7.23
C GLN A 282 8.13 19.58 -8.30
N ASP A 283 9.27 19.47 -8.96
CA ASP A 283 9.75 20.35 -10.02
C ASP A 283 9.51 19.71 -11.39
N VAL A 284 8.28 19.84 -11.90
CA VAL A 284 7.94 19.41 -13.25
C VAL A 284 8.43 20.47 -14.22
N VAL A 285 9.24 20.06 -15.21
CA VAL A 285 9.89 20.99 -16.14
C VAL A 285 9.46 20.78 -17.60
N TRP A 286 8.84 19.63 -17.87
CA TRP A 286 8.36 19.23 -19.18
C TRP A 286 7.09 18.37 -19.03
N MET A 287 6.13 18.59 -19.92
CA MET A 287 4.96 17.71 -20.04
C MET A 287 4.48 17.60 -21.49
N ARG A 288 3.80 16.49 -21.79
CA ARG A 288 3.14 16.24 -23.06
C ARG A 288 1.72 15.77 -22.81
N VAL A 289 0.78 16.42 -23.49
CA VAL A 289 -0.63 16.03 -23.53
C VAL A 289 -0.91 15.47 -24.91
N THR A 290 -1.24 14.19 -24.99
CA THR A 290 -1.56 13.48 -26.24
C THR A 290 -3.05 13.13 -26.26
N ASN A 291 -3.76 13.55 -27.30
CA ASN A 291 -5.13 13.13 -27.55
C ASN A 291 -5.11 11.76 -28.23
N LYS A 292 -5.72 10.74 -27.60
CA LYS A 292 -5.72 9.37 -28.12
C LYS A 292 -6.64 9.16 -29.32
N LYS A 293 -7.59 10.07 -29.57
CA LYS A 293 -8.55 9.96 -30.67
C LYS A 293 -7.95 10.36 -32.02
N ASP A 294 -7.16 11.42 -32.04
CA ASP A 294 -6.57 11.98 -33.27
C ASP A 294 -5.03 11.88 -33.31
N GLY A 295 -4.39 11.48 -32.21
CA GLY A 295 -2.94 11.37 -32.10
C GLY A 295 -2.20 12.70 -31.98
N SER A 296 -2.93 13.83 -31.90
CA SER A 296 -2.31 15.14 -31.71
C SER A 296 -1.66 15.25 -30.33
N ALA A 297 -0.49 15.88 -30.27
CA ALA A 297 0.24 16.08 -29.04
C ALA A 297 0.65 17.55 -28.87
N ARG A 298 0.53 18.05 -27.64
CA ARG A 298 1.05 19.34 -27.23
C ARG A 298 2.12 19.13 -26.19
N ILE A 299 3.26 19.79 -26.36
CA ILE A 299 4.36 19.73 -25.42
C ILE A 299 4.52 21.09 -24.77
N TYR A 300 4.57 21.11 -23.45
CA TYR A 300 4.78 22.29 -22.64
C TYR A 300 6.11 22.13 -21.89
N ARG A 301 6.87 23.23 -21.79
CA ARG A 301 8.14 23.30 -21.07
C ARG A 301 8.16 24.58 -20.26
N ASN A 302 8.81 24.54 -19.11
CA ASN A 302 9.18 25.79 -18.44
C ASN A 302 10.31 26.49 -19.22
N GLU A 303 10.58 27.75 -18.90
CA GLU A 303 11.58 28.54 -19.64
C GLU A 303 13.02 28.04 -19.45
N GLU A 304 13.32 27.43 -18.31
CA GLU A 304 14.66 26.97 -17.94
C GLU A 304 15.06 25.67 -18.64
N PHE A 305 14.11 24.76 -18.88
CA PHE A 305 14.38 23.46 -19.48
C PHE A 305 14.44 23.52 -21.01
N LYS A 306 15.60 23.15 -21.56
CA LYS A 306 15.83 23.09 -23.01
C LYS A 306 15.99 21.65 -23.48
N GLY A 307 15.22 21.28 -24.50
CA GLY A 307 15.33 19.98 -25.17
C GLY A 307 14.23 18.99 -24.79
N GLU A 308 14.57 17.70 -24.85
CA GLU A 308 13.68 16.58 -24.49
C GLU A 308 14.18 15.87 -23.24
N PRO A 309 13.28 15.29 -22.43
CA PRO A 309 13.65 14.47 -21.29
C PRO A 309 14.56 13.29 -21.66
N PRO A 310 15.39 12.80 -20.72
CA PRO A 310 16.15 11.57 -20.92
C PRO A 310 15.25 10.37 -21.23
N ALA A 311 15.75 9.44 -22.06
CA ALA A 311 15.03 8.22 -22.38
C ALA A 311 14.71 7.41 -21.11
N GLY A 312 13.43 7.06 -20.94
CA GLY A 312 12.94 6.31 -19.77
C GLY A 312 12.69 7.14 -18.51
N ALA A 313 12.93 8.46 -18.54
CA ALA A 313 12.64 9.36 -17.40
C ALA A 313 11.22 9.96 -17.45
N VAL A 314 10.53 9.86 -18.59
CA VAL A 314 9.16 10.34 -18.76
C VAL A 314 8.19 9.37 -18.08
N ARG A 315 7.25 9.92 -17.32
CA ARG A 315 6.19 9.18 -16.63
C ARG A 315 4.83 9.55 -17.20
N GLU A 316 4.00 8.55 -17.47
CA GLU A 316 2.55 8.73 -17.65
C GLU A 316 1.91 9.03 -16.28
N MET A 317 1.17 10.13 -16.22
CA MET A 317 0.45 10.56 -15.02
C MET A 317 -0.67 9.57 -14.70
N ASP A 318 -0.76 9.17 -13.43
CA ASP A 318 -1.83 8.33 -12.91
C ASP A 318 -2.39 8.88 -11.58
N CYS A 319 -3.30 8.14 -10.96
CA CYS A 319 -3.95 8.56 -9.72
C CYS A 319 -2.97 8.95 -8.60
N ILE A 320 -1.80 8.32 -8.49
CA ILE A 320 -0.85 8.59 -7.39
C ILE A 320 -0.08 9.88 -7.58
N ASP A 321 -0.04 10.46 -8.78
CA ASP A 321 0.66 11.72 -8.99
C ASP A 321 -0.07 12.90 -8.32
N CYS A 322 -1.37 12.75 -8.06
CA CYS A 322 -2.22 13.66 -7.28
C CYS A 322 -2.61 13.07 -5.91
N HIS A 323 -3.11 11.84 -5.86
CA HIS A 323 -3.47 11.12 -4.63
C HIS A 323 -2.26 10.36 -4.07
N ASN A 324 -1.15 11.06 -3.84
CA ASN A 324 0.14 10.45 -3.45
C ASN A 324 0.19 9.94 -1.99
N ARG A 325 -0.82 10.30 -1.17
CA ARG A 325 -0.96 9.87 0.24
C ARG A 325 -2.39 9.40 0.56
N PRO A 326 -2.93 8.37 -0.11
CA PRO A 326 -4.33 7.99 0.06
C PRO A 326 -4.58 7.21 1.37
N ALA A 327 -3.58 6.45 1.83
CA ALA A 327 -3.66 5.61 3.02
C ALA A 327 -2.76 6.10 4.16
N HIS A 328 -1.60 6.68 3.84
CA HIS A 328 -0.57 7.06 4.80
C HIS A 328 -0.44 8.58 4.92
N VAL A 329 -1.45 9.22 5.52
CA VAL A 329 -1.51 10.68 5.61
C VAL A 329 -0.69 11.18 6.80
N PHE A 330 0.31 12.01 6.51
CA PHE A 330 1.05 12.81 7.48
C PHE A 330 0.44 14.21 7.53
N PRO A 331 -0.49 14.49 8.47
CA PRO A 331 -1.05 15.84 8.60
C PRO A 331 0.04 16.82 9.01
N THR A 332 -0.10 18.07 8.58
CA THR A 332 0.81 19.13 9.01
C THR A 332 0.66 19.40 10.51
N ALA A 333 1.67 20.01 11.15
CA ALA A 333 1.52 20.40 12.56
C ALA A 333 0.35 21.37 12.78
N ASN A 334 0.12 22.30 11.84
CA ASN A 334 -1.06 23.17 11.90
C ASN A 334 -2.35 22.37 11.87
N ASP A 335 -2.56 21.53 10.85
CA ASP A 335 -3.84 20.81 10.70
C ASP A 335 -4.06 19.85 11.87
N ALA A 336 -2.99 19.24 12.38
CA ALA A 336 -3.06 18.35 13.54
C ALA A 336 -3.46 19.09 14.82
N VAL A 337 -2.89 20.27 15.08
CA VAL A 337 -3.26 21.12 16.22
C VAL A 337 -4.67 21.67 16.05
N GLU A 338 -5.05 22.15 14.87
CA GLU A 338 -6.40 22.66 14.59
C GLU A 338 -7.46 21.57 14.80
N ARG A 339 -7.19 20.35 14.33
CA ARG A 339 -8.08 19.20 14.57
C ARG A 339 -8.19 18.88 16.06
N ALA A 340 -7.08 18.87 16.79
CA ALA A 340 -7.10 18.63 18.24
C ALA A 340 -7.85 19.75 18.99
N MET A 341 -7.78 21.00 18.53
CA MET A 341 -8.57 22.11 19.05
C MET A 341 -10.06 21.94 18.76
N ALA A 342 -10.43 21.56 17.53
CA ALA A 342 -11.82 21.31 17.16
C ALA A 342 -12.46 20.17 17.94
N LEU A 343 -11.67 19.16 18.32
CA LEU A 343 -12.11 18.03 19.16
C LEU A 343 -12.11 18.35 20.67
N GLY A 344 -11.67 19.53 21.07
CA GLY A 344 -11.53 19.92 22.48
C GLY A 344 -10.37 19.25 23.21
N GLU A 345 -9.49 18.54 22.51
CA GLU A 345 -8.28 17.93 23.08
C GLU A 345 -7.21 18.98 23.42
N ILE A 346 -7.19 20.10 22.68
CA ILE A 346 -6.40 21.29 22.97
C ILE A 346 -7.35 22.44 23.33
N PRO A 347 -7.33 22.95 24.59
CA PRO A 347 -8.23 24.04 25.00
C PRO A 347 -7.95 25.34 24.23
N THR A 348 -8.99 25.92 23.63
CA THR A 348 -8.89 27.15 22.81
C THR A 348 -8.86 28.45 23.60
N LYS A 349 -9.05 28.39 24.93
CA LYS A 349 -9.06 29.56 25.82
C LYS A 349 -7.69 30.24 25.94
N PHE A 350 -6.61 29.50 25.70
CA PHE A 350 -5.26 30.02 25.83
C PHE A 350 -4.94 30.98 24.68
N PRO A 351 -4.38 32.16 24.96
CA PRO A 351 -4.12 33.14 23.92
C PRO A 351 -3.05 32.64 22.94
N ASN A 352 -3.35 32.62 21.65
CA ASN A 352 -2.48 32.11 20.58
C ASN A 352 -2.13 30.61 20.71
N VAL A 353 -2.99 29.80 21.32
CA VAL A 353 -2.70 28.39 21.61
C VAL A 353 -2.31 27.60 20.37
N LYS A 354 -2.94 27.86 19.21
CA LYS A 354 -2.57 27.19 17.95
C LYS A 354 -1.09 27.37 17.66
N ARG A 355 -0.65 28.63 17.58
CA ARG A 355 0.75 28.98 17.28
C ARG A 355 1.70 28.42 18.32
N VAL A 356 1.37 28.55 19.60
CA VAL A 356 2.23 28.10 20.71
C VAL A 356 2.37 26.57 20.72
N ALA A 357 1.28 25.83 20.46
CA ALA A 357 1.31 24.37 20.36
C ALA A 357 2.22 23.91 19.20
N VAL A 358 2.08 24.52 18.02
CA VAL A 358 2.96 24.23 16.88
C VAL A 358 4.41 24.57 17.19
N GLN A 359 4.68 25.70 17.86
CA GLN A 359 6.04 26.04 18.32
C GLN A 359 6.61 24.99 19.30
N ALA A 360 5.79 24.51 20.24
CA ALA A 360 6.19 23.48 21.21
C ALA A 360 6.51 22.14 20.52
N MET A 361 5.76 21.78 19.48
CA MET A 361 5.98 20.57 18.69
C MET A 361 7.22 20.63 17.79
N LEU A 362 7.62 21.84 17.34
CA LEU A 362 8.69 22.03 16.35
C LEU A 362 9.99 22.59 16.94
N GLN A 363 10.20 22.40 18.23
CA GLN A 363 11.44 22.78 18.87
C GLN A 363 12.62 21.99 18.28
N LYS A 364 13.68 22.70 17.87
CA LYS A 364 14.86 22.11 17.22
C LYS A 364 15.67 21.18 18.12
N ASP A 365 15.50 21.30 19.43
CA ASP A 365 16.21 20.53 20.45
C ASP A 365 15.51 19.19 20.76
N ILE A 366 14.31 18.93 20.21
CA ILE A 366 13.70 17.59 20.24
C ILE A 366 14.42 16.74 19.20
N THR A 367 15.39 15.94 19.66
CA THR A 367 16.20 15.08 18.78
C THR A 367 15.86 13.60 18.88
N LYS A 368 14.99 13.23 19.83
CA LYS A 368 14.46 11.88 20.03
C LYS A 368 13.00 11.92 20.42
N ASP A 369 12.24 10.91 20.02
CA ASP A 369 10.80 10.82 20.35
C ASP A 369 10.57 10.74 21.86
N ALA A 370 11.45 10.05 22.60
CA ALA A 370 11.37 9.91 24.05
C ALA A 370 11.54 11.22 24.83
N GLU A 371 12.20 12.23 24.26
CA GLU A 371 12.45 13.53 24.90
C GLU A 371 11.31 14.53 24.67
N ALA A 372 10.51 14.31 23.63
CA ALA A 372 9.47 15.24 23.19
C ALA A 372 8.44 15.56 24.28
N PRO A 373 7.91 14.59 25.06
CA PRO A 373 6.89 14.90 26.07
C PRO A 373 7.37 15.93 27.10
N GLN A 374 8.59 15.76 27.61
CA GLN A 374 9.15 16.66 28.62
C GLN A 374 9.41 18.06 28.03
N LYS A 375 10.04 18.14 26.86
CA LYS A 375 10.35 19.42 26.19
C LYS A 375 9.09 20.21 25.80
N ILE A 376 8.04 19.52 25.35
CA ILE A 376 6.73 20.13 25.06
C ILE A 376 6.12 20.69 26.34
N ALA A 377 6.13 19.90 27.43
CA ALA A 377 5.56 20.31 28.70
C ALA A 377 6.27 21.54 29.28
N ASP A 378 7.60 21.55 29.25
CA ASP A 378 8.40 22.65 29.78
C ASP A 378 8.23 23.94 28.97
N PHE A 379 8.16 23.83 27.64
CA PHE A 379 7.85 24.97 26.77
C PHE A 379 6.48 25.59 27.10
N LEU A 380 5.45 24.75 27.25
CA LEU A 380 4.09 25.22 27.54
C LEU A 380 3.97 25.80 28.96
N ARG A 381 4.62 25.20 29.97
CA ARG A 381 4.67 25.75 31.34
C ARG A 381 5.34 27.11 31.39
N ASN A 382 6.42 27.30 30.63
CA ASN A 382 7.08 28.60 30.56
C ASN A 382 6.17 29.67 29.91
N LYS A 383 5.31 29.27 28.96
CA LYS A 383 4.44 30.19 28.22
C LYS A 383 3.15 30.58 28.96
N PHE A 384 2.47 29.64 29.62
CA PHE A 384 1.11 29.82 30.15
C PHE A 384 0.98 29.65 31.67
N LYS A 385 2.02 30.04 32.44
CA LYS A 385 2.16 29.85 33.90
C LYS A 385 0.83 29.84 34.70
N ASP A 386 0.70 28.85 35.58
CA ASP A 386 -0.31 28.74 36.64
C ASP A 386 -1.80 28.75 36.19
N ASP A 387 -2.13 28.03 35.11
CA ASP A 387 -3.53 27.79 34.68
C ASP A 387 -3.99 26.34 34.99
N PRO A 388 -5.20 26.12 35.55
CA PRO A 388 -5.70 24.78 35.91
C PRO A 388 -5.91 23.84 34.72
N ASP A 389 -6.10 24.36 33.49
CA ASP A 389 -6.28 23.57 32.27
C ASP A 389 -4.95 23.35 31.52
N LEU A 390 -3.84 23.88 32.03
CA LEU A 390 -2.52 23.68 31.43
C LEU A 390 -2.12 22.19 31.34
N PRO A 391 -2.41 21.31 32.33
CA PRO A 391 -2.15 19.88 32.19
C PRO A 391 -2.91 19.25 31.00
N ALA A 392 -4.15 19.68 30.75
CA ALA A 392 -4.94 19.21 29.62
C ALA A 392 -4.35 19.70 28.28
N LEU A 393 -3.92 20.96 28.21
CA LEU A 393 -3.21 21.50 27.05
C LEU A 393 -1.92 20.72 26.75
N ILE A 394 -1.10 20.45 27.78
CA ILE A 394 0.14 19.69 27.62
C ILE A 394 -0.15 18.28 27.10
N ALA A 395 -1.11 17.58 27.70
CA ALA A 395 -1.49 16.23 27.27
C ALA A 395 -2.01 16.22 25.82
N GLY A 396 -2.82 17.21 25.44
CA GLY A 396 -3.31 17.39 24.08
C GLY A 396 -2.16 17.54 23.08
N VAL A 397 -1.25 18.49 23.31
CA VAL A 397 -0.11 18.75 22.41
C VAL A 397 0.85 17.55 22.34
N GLN A 398 1.12 16.88 23.46
CA GLN A 398 1.95 15.67 23.49
C GLN A 398 1.33 14.53 22.66
N LYS A 399 0.02 14.31 22.82
CA LYS A 399 -0.73 13.31 22.04
C LYS A 399 -0.71 13.65 20.56
N THR A 400 -0.93 14.93 20.20
CA THR A 400 -0.85 15.39 18.81
C THR A 400 0.54 15.14 18.24
N PHE A 401 1.60 15.52 18.94
CA PHE A 401 2.99 15.28 18.53
C PHE A 401 3.26 13.80 18.25
N ALA A 402 2.98 12.93 19.22
CA ALA A 402 3.25 11.49 19.13
C ALA A 402 2.50 10.81 17.98
N ALA A 403 1.39 11.41 17.51
CA ALA A 403 0.62 10.89 16.39
C ALA A 403 1.12 11.40 15.03
N THR A 404 1.88 12.49 14.95
CA THR A 404 2.14 13.19 13.67
C THR A 404 3.60 13.42 13.34
N ILE A 405 4.49 13.41 14.33
CA ILE A 405 5.92 13.67 14.15
C ILE A 405 6.69 12.50 14.75
N TYR A 406 7.57 11.90 13.95
CA TYR A 406 8.35 10.72 14.33
C TYR A 406 9.84 11.04 14.16
N VAL A 407 10.45 11.58 15.21
CA VAL A 407 11.80 12.14 15.18
C VAL A 407 12.85 11.05 14.96
N ASP A 408 12.71 9.90 15.62
CA ASP A 408 13.66 8.77 15.48
C ASP A 408 13.64 8.18 14.07
N ARG A 409 12.54 8.40 13.34
CA ARG A 409 12.36 8.00 11.94
C ARG A 409 12.57 9.13 10.95
N LYS A 410 12.80 10.36 11.43
CA LYS A 410 12.88 11.59 10.62
C LYS A 410 11.69 11.75 9.68
N ALA A 411 10.51 11.33 10.14
CA ALA A 411 9.30 11.22 9.33
C ALA A 411 8.22 12.17 9.86
N ASP A 412 7.82 13.11 9.01
CA ASP A 412 6.68 14.01 9.19
C ASP A 412 6.27 14.60 7.83
N TRP A 413 5.32 15.53 7.81
CA TRP A 413 4.80 16.10 6.56
C TRP A 413 5.83 16.89 5.74
N ARG A 414 6.94 17.35 6.35
CA ARG A 414 7.96 18.18 5.66
C ARG A 414 8.78 17.39 4.66
N VAL A 415 8.95 16.09 4.91
CA VAL A 415 9.71 15.18 4.03
C VAL A 415 8.81 14.40 3.08
N TYR A 416 7.50 14.52 3.25
CA TYR A 416 6.51 13.74 2.52
C TYR A 416 5.51 14.66 1.82
N PRO A 417 5.75 15.00 0.54
CA PRO A 417 4.86 15.86 -0.23
C PRO A 417 3.43 15.32 -0.26
N ASN A 418 2.45 16.24 -0.30
CA ASN A 418 1.04 15.91 -0.47
C ASN A 418 0.46 16.75 -1.63
N ASN A 419 0.13 16.08 -2.73
CA ASN A 419 -0.23 16.74 -3.98
C ASN A 419 -1.75 16.94 -4.17
N ILE A 420 -2.57 16.63 -3.15
CA ILE A 420 -4.04 16.66 -3.25
C ILE A 420 -4.63 18.09 -3.29
N GLY A 421 -3.83 19.09 -2.92
CA GLY A 421 -4.21 20.50 -2.91
C GLY A 421 -2.97 21.38 -3.01
N HIS A 422 -3.14 22.70 -2.90
CA HIS A 422 -2.07 23.67 -3.17
C HIS A 422 -1.77 24.64 -2.02
N LYS A 423 -2.17 24.30 -0.78
CA LYS A 423 -1.96 25.15 0.39
C LYS A 423 -0.53 25.02 0.93
N ASP A 424 -0.14 23.82 1.38
CA ASP A 424 1.15 23.58 2.04
C ASP A 424 2.22 22.98 1.11
N TRP A 425 1.79 22.52 -0.08
CA TRP A 425 2.62 21.99 -1.16
C TRP A 425 2.07 22.50 -2.50
N PRO A 426 2.84 22.53 -3.61
CA PRO A 426 2.37 23.11 -4.87
C PRO A 426 1.20 22.35 -5.52
N GLY A 427 1.11 21.03 -5.33
CA GLY A 427 0.00 20.22 -5.85
C GLY A 427 -0.13 20.28 -7.37
N CYS A 428 -1.26 20.77 -7.87
CA CYS A 428 -1.53 20.93 -9.30
C CYS A 428 -0.67 22.05 -9.94
N PHE A 429 -0.27 23.05 -9.17
CA PHE A 429 0.56 24.16 -9.65
C PHE A 429 1.98 23.74 -10.04
N ARG A 430 2.36 22.48 -9.86
CA ARG A 430 3.60 21.94 -10.47
C ARG A 430 3.57 22.00 -12.00
N CYS A 431 2.38 21.96 -12.61
CA CYS A 431 2.19 22.06 -14.06
C CYS A 431 1.36 23.28 -14.47
N HIS A 432 0.54 23.79 -13.57
CA HIS A 432 -0.46 24.83 -13.82
C HIS A 432 0.00 26.21 -13.31
N ASP A 433 1.25 26.58 -13.58
CA ASP A 433 1.94 27.74 -13.00
C ASP A 433 2.12 28.94 -13.95
N ASP A 434 1.46 28.93 -15.10
CA ASP A 434 1.63 29.88 -16.22
C ASP A 434 3.05 29.94 -16.83
N LYS A 435 4.03 29.23 -16.26
CA LYS A 435 5.43 29.14 -16.74
C LYS A 435 5.58 28.08 -17.81
N HIS A 436 4.76 27.04 -17.77
CA HIS A 436 4.76 25.98 -18.76
C HIS A 436 4.07 26.40 -20.06
N LYS A 437 4.86 26.56 -21.13
CA LYS A 437 4.39 27.06 -22.42
C LYS A 437 4.73 26.12 -23.57
N THR A 438 3.88 26.09 -24.59
CA THR A 438 4.20 25.44 -25.87
C THR A 438 5.21 26.27 -26.67
N ALA A 439 5.73 25.70 -27.76
CA ALA A 439 6.59 26.43 -28.69
C ALA A 439 5.92 27.66 -29.33
N THR A 440 4.59 27.69 -29.36
CA THR A 440 3.81 28.85 -29.86
C THR A 440 3.39 29.81 -28.73
N GLY A 441 3.86 29.59 -27.49
CA GLY A 441 3.58 30.44 -26.34
C GLY A 441 2.24 30.18 -25.64
N GLU A 442 1.53 29.08 -25.95
CA GLU A 442 0.30 28.73 -25.25
C GLU A 442 0.63 28.16 -23.86
N SER A 443 0.17 28.81 -22.79
CA SER A 443 0.30 28.30 -21.42
C SER A 443 -0.66 27.15 -21.13
N VAL A 444 -0.34 26.34 -20.13
CA VAL A 444 -1.27 25.32 -19.63
C VAL A 444 -2.50 26.00 -19.02
N LYS A 445 -3.69 25.65 -19.53
CA LYS A 445 -4.95 26.22 -19.06
C LYS A 445 -5.28 25.74 -17.65
N ALA A 446 -5.01 26.56 -16.63
CA ALA A 446 -5.69 26.54 -15.32
C ALA A 446 -5.37 27.81 -14.52
N SER A 447 -5.32 28.96 -15.19
CA SER A 447 -4.97 30.25 -14.56
C SER A 447 -6.09 30.83 -13.68
N ASP A 448 -7.25 30.17 -13.59
CA ASP A 448 -8.35 30.54 -12.68
C ASP A 448 -8.66 29.43 -11.66
N CYS A 449 -8.84 29.79 -10.38
CA CYS A 449 -9.19 28.83 -9.32
C CYS A 449 -10.46 28.02 -9.64
N THR A 450 -11.37 28.63 -10.41
CA THR A 450 -12.65 28.07 -10.87
C THR A 450 -12.52 26.89 -11.81
N SER A 451 -11.34 26.65 -12.41
CA SER A 451 -11.07 25.43 -13.17
C SER A 451 -11.05 24.17 -12.29
N CYS A 452 -10.66 24.32 -11.02
CA CYS A 452 -10.50 23.22 -10.07
C CYS A 452 -11.61 23.17 -9.02
N HIS A 453 -11.99 24.32 -8.47
CA HIS A 453 -13.02 24.42 -7.45
C HIS A 453 -13.70 25.79 -7.43
N SER A 454 -14.94 25.82 -6.94
CA SER A 454 -15.67 27.07 -6.66
C SER A 454 -15.82 27.26 -5.16
N ILE A 455 -15.37 28.39 -4.60
CA ILE A 455 -15.60 28.71 -3.18
C ILE A 455 -17.06 29.13 -3.04
N ILE A 456 -17.87 28.35 -2.33
CA ILE A 456 -19.31 28.59 -2.19
C ILE A 456 -19.67 29.24 -0.85
N ALA A 457 -18.81 29.16 0.16
CA ALA A 457 -18.91 29.95 1.38
C ALA A 457 -17.52 30.09 2.01
N GLN A 458 -17.25 31.20 2.69
CA GLN A 458 -16.01 31.40 3.42
C GLN A 458 -16.18 32.41 4.54
N GLY A 459 -15.37 32.27 5.59
CA GLY A 459 -15.27 33.23 6.68
C GLY A 459 -15.59 32.64 8.04
N LYS A 460 -16.13 33.44 8.95
CA LYS A 460 -16.53 32.99 10.30
C LYS A 460 -17.82 32.17 10.23
N ILE A 461 -18.11 31.40 11.29
CA ILE A 461 -19.31 30.54 11.38
C ILE A 461 -20.61 31.24 10.96
N ALA A 462 -20.80 32.51 11.33
CA ALA A 462 -21.99 33.28 10.94
C ALA A 462 -22.10 33.50 9.42
N GLU A 463 -20.98 33.65 8.72
CA GLU A 463 -20.91 33.86 7.26
C GLU A 463 -21.16 32.54 6.51
N MET A 464 -20.92 31.40 7.15
CA MET A 464 -21.17 30.06 6.58
C MET A 464 -22.67 29.72 6.42
N ALA A 465 -23.56 30.54 6.98
CA ALA A 465 -25.01 30.38 6.80
C ALA A 465 -25.49 30.74 5.38
N THR A 466 -24.67 31.46 4.60
CA THR A 466 -24.99 31.86 3.21
C THR A 466 -24.08 31.14 2.23
N ILE A 467 -24.64 30.64 1.14
CA ILE A 467 -23.89 30.01 0.05
C ILE A 467 -24.04 30.80 -1.26
N SER A 468 -22.97 30.90 -2.03
CA SER A 468 -22.93 31.48 -3.38
C SER A 468 -22.70 30.36 -4.41
N PRO A 469 -23.73 29.94 -5.15
CA PRO A 469 -23.59 28.89 -6.16
C PRO A 469 -22.68 29.27 -7.33
N THR A 470 -22.51 30.56 -7.60
CA THR A 470 -21.67 31.09 -8.68
C THR A 470 -20.19 31.17 -8.31
N GLY A 471 -19.83 30.82 -7.08
CA GLY A 471 -18.48 31.01 -6.55
C GLY A 471 -18.30 32.38 -5.89
N LEU A 472 -17.23 32.47 -5.09
CA LEU A 472 -16.75 33.66 -4.42
C LEU A 472 -15.26 33.80 -4.75
N GLU A 473 -14.80 35.05 -4.86
CA GLU A 473 -13.38 35.36 -4.87
C GLU A 473 -12.76 34.97 -3.53
N PHE A 474 -11.57 34.36 -3.55
CA PHE A 474 -10.89 33.92 -2.34
C PHE A 474 -10.53 35.12 -1.45
N LYS A 475 -10.80 35.00 -0.14
CA LYS A 475 -10.38 35.99 0.86
C LYS A 475 -9.42 35.33 1.82
N HIS A 476 -8.16 35.74 1.77
CA HIS A 476 -7.16 35.21 2.69
C HIS A 476 -7.52 35.60 4.14
N PRO A 477 -7.69 34.64 5.06
CA PRO A 477 -8.18 34.92 6.42
C PRO A 477 -7.24 35.81 7.26
N GLY A 478 -5.96 35.88 6.90
CA GLY A 478 -4.95 36.71 7.55
C GLY A 478 -4.92 38.17 7.08
N GLY A 479 -5.79 38.57 6.15
CA GLY A 479 -5.76 39.89 5.51
C GLY A 479 -5.19 39.83 4.09
N GLU A 480 -4.79 40.98 3.56
CA GLU A 480 -4.20 41.10 2.21
C GLU A 480 -2.95 40.22 2.06
N TYR A 481 -2.77 39.69 0.85
CA TYR A 481 -1.65 38.86 0.46
C TYR A 481 -1.12 39.33 -0.89
N ASP A 482 0.13 38.98 -1.21
CA ASP A 482 0.72 39.26 -2.51
C ASP A 482 0.18 38.26 -3.53
N GLU A 483 -0.51 38.76 -4.56
CA GLU A 483 -1.10 37.94 -5.62
C GLU A 483 -0.06 37.24 -6.49
N GLU A 484 1.21 37.67 -6.46
CA GLU A 484 2.32 36.99 -7.15
C GLU A 484 2.81 35.73 -6.40
N LEU A 485 2.47 35.60 -5.11
CA LEU A 485 2.86 34.45 -4.29
C LEU A 485 1.79 33.36 -4.30
N THR A 486 2.22 32.11 -4.36
CA THR A 486 1.35 30.96 -4.13
C THR A 486 1.13 30.75 -2.64
N CYS A 487 0.06 30.01 -2.28
CA CYS A 487 -0.16 29.65 -0.88
C CYS A 487 1.06 28.89 -0.31
N ALA A 488 1.67 27.99 -1.08
CA ALA A 488 2.80 27.18 -0.66
C ALA A 488 4.09 27.98 -0.41
N ASP A 489 4.22 29.19 -0.98
CA ASP A 489 5.35 30.08 -0.71
C ASP A 489 5.30 30.65 0.73
N CYS A 490 4.09 30.77 1.29
CA CYS A 490 3.86 31.31 2.64
C CYS A 490 3.43 30.24 3.66
N HIS A 491 2.87 29.12 3.21
CA HIS A 491 2.34 28.06 4.04
C HIS A 491 3.13 26.77 3.81
N ASN A 492 3.67 26.21 4.90
CA ASN A 492 4.45 24.97 4.89
C ASN A 492 3.97 23.98 5.97
N GLY A 493 2.74 24.17 6.48
CA GLY A 493 2.20 23.36 7.58
C GLY A 493 2.83 23.58 8.96
N GLY A 494 3.83 24.46 9.09
CA GLY A 494 4.57 24.74 10.32
C GLY A 494 4.08 25.98 11.08
N ILE A 495 4.96 26.73 11.72
CA ILE A 495 4.56 27.89 12.54
C ILE A 495 3.97 28.99 11.65
N GLN A 496 2.70 29.37 11.90
CA GLN A 496 2.01 30.45 11.19
C GLN A 496 1.85 31.72 12.06
N GLY A 497 2.03 32.89 11.44
CA GLY A 497 1.85 34.21 12.05
C GLY A 497 3.08 34.72 12.82
N LYS A 498 3.36 36.03 12.74
CA LYS A 498 4.44 36.70 13.47
C LYS A 498 4.11 36.95 14.93
#